data_AF-C3YU56-F1
#
_entry.id   AF-C3YU56-F1
#
_cell.length_a   1.000
_cell.length_b   1.000
_cell.length_c   1.000
_cell.angle_alpha   90.00
_cell.angle_beta   90.00
_cell.angle_gamma   90.00
#
_symmetry.space_group_name_H-M   'P 1'
#
loop_
_entity.id
_entity.type
_entity.pdbx_description
1 polymer ?
#
loop_
_entity_poly.entity_id
_entity_poly.type
_entity_poly.pdbx_seq_one_letter_code
_entity_poly.pdbx_strand_id
1 'polypeptide(L)'
;MNAVSKRSECICPLCGCGFSRKSTLKVHMRTHTGEKPYHCSMCPARFSVKCNLKQHVKSMHLRDRPFKCDLCPADFTQRQRLIRHVSDYHS
;
A
#
# COMPACT_ATOMS: atom_id res chain seq x y z
N MET A 1 -25.79 16.16 32.85
CA MET A 1 -24.54 16.27 32.07
C MET A 1 -24.15 14.86 31.65
N ASN A 2 -24.43 14.45 30.41
CA ASN A 2 -24.03 13.12 29.92
C ASN A 2 -23.29 13.31 28.60
N ALA A 3 -22.02 12.91 28.63
CA ALA A 3 -21.03 13.14 27.60
C ALA A 3 -21.47 12.50 26.28
N VAL A 4 -21.63 13.33 25.24
CA VAL A 4 -21.62 12.84 23.87
C VAL A 4 -20.23 12.29 23.61
N SER A 5 -20.09 10.98 23.67
CA SER A 5 -18.92 10.25 23.18
C SER A 5 -18.74 10.60 21.70
N LYS A 6 -18.00 11.67 21.41
CA LYS A 6 -17.60 12.08 20.06
C LYS A 6 -16.85 10.92 19.42
N ARG A 7 -17.56 10.14 18.60
CA ARG A 7 -16.94 9.20 17.67
C ARG A 7 -16.14 10.08 16.72
N SER A 8 -14.83 10.16 16.93
CA SER A 8 -13.95 10.98 16.10
C SER A 8 -13.90 10.35 14.73
N GLU A 9 -14.77 10.81 13.83
CA GLU A 9 -14.78 10.37 12.45
C GLU A 9 -13.43 10.74 11.82
N CYS A 10 -12.68 9.74 11.38
CA CYS A 10 -11.40 9.97 10.71
C CYS A 10 -11.69 10.30 9.24
N ILE A 11 -12.23 11.49 9.00
CA ILE A 11 -12.58 11.99 7.67
C ILE A 11 -11.47 12.90 7.15
N CYS A 12 -11.14 12.78 5.86
CA CYS A 12 -10.25 13.71 5.20
C CYS A 12 -10.97 15.03 4.90
N PRO A 13 -10.47 16.18 5.38
CA PRO A 13 -11.11 17.46 5.13
C PRO A 13 -10.99 17.95 3.67
N LEU A 14 -10.08 17.35 2.89
CA LEU A 14 -9.81 17.78 1.51
C LEU A 14 -10.63 17.03 0.46
N CYS A 15 -11.07 15.80 0.77
CA CYS A 15 -11.83 14.97 -0.18
C CYS A 15 -13.03 14.25 0.44
N GLY A 16 -13.29 14.43 1.74
CA GLY A 16 -14.41 13.80 2.44
C GLY A 16 -14.26 12.29 2.67
N CYS A 17 -13.16 11.66 2.26
CA CYS A 17 -12.97 10.22 2.46
C CYS A 17 -12.94 9.85 3.94
N GLY A 18 -13.78 8.89 4.34
CA GLY A 18 -13.78 8.32 5.69
C GLY A 18 -12.79 7.16 5.83
N PHE A 19 -12.10 7.11 6.97
CA PHE A 19 -11.16 6.05 7.31
C PHE A 19 -11.54 5.39 8.63
N SER A 20 -11.26 4.10 8.75
CA SER A 20 -11.51 3.33 9.98
C SER A 20 -10.52 3.65 11.11
N ARG A 21 -9.37 4.27 10.80
CA ARG A 21 -8.30 4.60 11.76
C ARG A 21 -7.65 5.94 11.46
N LYS A 22 -7.33 6.70 12.50
CA LYS A 22 -6.61 7.99 12.41
C LYS A 22 -5.24 7.86 11.75
N SER A 23 -4.54 6.75 11.98
CA SER A 23 -3.25 6.46 11.34
C SER A 23 -3.38 6.34 9.82
N THR A 24 -4.47 5.73 9.34
CA THR A 24 -4.76 5.59 7.91
C THR A 24 -5.08 6.94 7.30
N LEU A 25 -5.91 7.76 7.98
CA LEU A 25 -6.15 9.13 7.56
C LEU A 25 -4.84 9.94 7.48
N LYS A 26 -3.96 9.86 8.49
CA LYS A 26 -2.66 10.56 8.48
C LYS A 26 -1.80 10.18 7.27
N VAL A 27 -1.75 8.88 6.94
CA VAL A 27 -1.03 8.40 5.75
C VAL A 27 -1.71 8.89 4.48
N HIS A 28 -3.04 8.86 4.42
CA HIS A 28 -3.81 9.38 3.29
C HIS A 28 -3.55 10.87 3.05
N MET A 29 -3.41 11.70 4.10
CA MET A 29 -3.10 13.13 3.92
C MET A 29 -1.80 13.39 3.13
N ARG A 30 -0.89 12.41 3.05
CA ARG A 30 0.31 12.49 2.20
C ARG A 30 0.02 12.49 0.71
N THR A 31 -1.15 12.01 0.28
CA THR A 31 -1.56 12.09 -1.14
C THR A 31 -1.91 13.52 -1.53
N HIS A 32 -2.33 14.34 -0.57
CA HIS A 32 -2.62 15.76 -0.81
C HIS A 32 -1.38 16.64 -0.66
N THR A 33 -0.53 16.37 0.34
CA THR A 33 0.68 17.17 0.60
C THR A 33 1.88 16.76 -0.26
N GLY A 34 1.84 15.57 -0.85
CA GLY A 34 2.97 15.00 -1.58
C GLY A 34 4.12 14.51 -0.68
N GLU A 35 3.95 14.48 0.64
CA GLU A 35 5.00 14.06 1.58
C GLU A 35 5.44 12.61 1.31
N LYS A 36 6.74 12.41 1.07
CA LYS A 36 7.35 11.10 0.86
C LYS A 36 8.51 10.88 1.85
N PRO A 37 8.20 10.57 3.12
CA PRO A 37 9.21 10.48 4.18
C PRO A 37 10.11 9.24 4.06
N TYR A 38 9.67 8.21 3.34
CA TYR A 38 10.43 6.97 3.20
C TYR A 38 11.27 7.00 1.93
N HIS A 39 12.59 6.92 2.05
CA HIS A 39 13.52 6.90 0.92
C HIS A 39 14.15 5.51 0.76
N CYS A 40 14.43 5.13 -0.49
CA CYS A 40 15.24 3.95 -0.78
C CYS A 40 16.71 4.27 -0.54
N SER A 41 17.47 3.34 0.05
CA SER A 41 18.91 3.49 0.24
C SER A 41 19.73 3.12 -0.99
N MET A 42 19.12 2.43 -1.96
CA MET A 42 19.79 1.91 -3.16
C MET A 42 19.49 2.74 -4.43
N CYS A 43 18.52 3.64 -4.38
CA CYS A 43 18.20 4.53 -5.50
C CYS A 43 17.48 5.80 -5.02
N PRO A 44 17.31 6.83 -5.87
CA PRO A 44 16.65 8.08 -5.50
C PRO A 44 15.13 7.98 -5.21
N ALA A 45 14.53 6.78 -5.26
CA ALA A 45 13.08 6.60 -5.10
C ALA A 45 12.58 6.93 -3.69
N ARG A 46 11.43 7.59 -3.60
CA ARG A 46 10.77 7.98 -2.34
C ARG A 46 9.29 7.58 -2.33
N PHE A 47 8.78 7.25 -1.14
CA PHE A 47 7.45 6.70 -0.93
C PHE A 47 6.74 7.40 0.23
N SER A 48 5.42 7.54 0.10
CA SER A 48 4.53 8.07 1.16
C SER A 48 4.22 7.04 2.24
N VAL A 49 4.41 5.74 1.95
CA VAL A 49 4.08 4.61 2.85
C VAL A 49 5.24 3.61 2.94
N LYS A 50 5.53 3.14 4.16
CA LYS A 50 6.63 2.21 4.45
C LYS A 50 6.50 0.86 3.74
N CYS A 51 5.28 0.32 3.62
CA CYS A 51 5.06 -0.96 2.91
C CYS A 51 5.42 -0.85 1.42
N ASN A 52 5.14 0.28 0.77
CA ASN A 52 5.49 0.51 -0.63
C ASN A 52 7.00 0.55 -0.83
N LEU A 53 7.76 1.18 0.08
CA LEU A 53 9.22 1.13 0.05
C LEU A 53 9.74 -0.32 0.18
N LYS A 54 9.23 -1.09 1.15
CA LYS A 54 9.63 -2.49 1.31
C LYS A 54 9.35 -3.32 0.05
N GLN A 55 8.18 -3.14 -0.54
CA GLN A 55 7.80 -3.84 -1.76
C GLN A 55 8.69 -3.44 -2.94
N HIS A 56 9.01 -2.14 -3.08
CA HIS A 56 9.92 -1.65 -4.10
C HIS A 56 11.31 -2.27 -3.98
N VAL A 57 11.86 -2.31 -2.76
CA VAL A 57 13.17 -2.94 -2.52
C VAL A 57 13.15 -4.42 -2.90
N LYS A 58 12.13 -5.16 -2.45
CA LYS A 58 11.94 -6.56 -2.80
C LYS A 58 11.87 -6.77 -4.33
N SER A 59 11.07 -5.97 -5.03
CA SER A 59 10.82 -6.18 -6.46
C SER A 59 11.95 -5.71 -7.36
N MET A 60 12.58 -4.57 -7.04
CA MET A 60 13.54 -3.90 -7.94
C MET A 60 15.00 -4.24 -7.61
N HIS A 61 15.33 -4.39 -6.33
CA HIS A 61 16.72 -4.58 -5.90
C HIS A 61 17.02 -6.04 -5.56
N LEU A 62 16.09 -6.75 -4.91
CA LEU A 62 16.30 -8.15 -4.51
C LEU A 62 15.75 -9.16 -5.52
N ARG A 63 14.88 -8.73 -6.45
CA ARG A 63 14.12 -9.59 -7.38
C ARG A 63 13.39 -10.72 -6.64
N ASP A 64 12.93 -10.44 -5.42
CA ASP A 64 12.19 -11.39 -4.58
C ASP A 64 10.79 -11.63 -5.17
N ARG A 65 10.57 -12.84 -5.68
CA ARG A 65 9.34 -13.28 -6.35
C ARG A 65 8.76 -14.52 -5.68
N PRO A 66 8.24 -14.39 -4.44
CA PRO A 66 7.86 -15.54 -3.64
C PRO A 66 6.51 -16.14 -4.08
N PHE A 67 5.74 -15.45 -4.91
CA PHE A 67 4.41 -15.89 -5.32
C PHE A 67 4.50 -16.63 -6.64
N LYS A 68 4.46 -17.96 -6.61
CA LYS A 68 4.52 -18.83 -7.80
C LYS A 68 3.11 -19.21 -8.25
N CYS A 69 2.91 -19.35 -9.56
CA CYS A 69 1.73 -19.99 -10.11
C CYS A 69 1.89 -21.51 -10.02
N ASP A 70 0.83 -22.21 -9.64
CA ASP A 70 0.85 -23.67 -9.54
C ASP A 70 0.54 -24.35 -10.89
N LEU A 71 0.02 -23.59 -11.86
CA LEU A 71 -0.42 -24.09 -13.17
C LEU A 71 0.58 -23.78 -14.30
N CYS A 72 1.57 -22.92 -14.04
CA CYS A 72 2.61 -22.59 -15.01
C CYS A 72 3.89 -22.09 -14.32
N PRO A 73 5.03 -21.99 -15.03
CA PRO A 73 6.30 -21.54 -14.44
C PRO A 73 6.36 -20.07 -13.98
N ALA A 74 5.27 -19.29 -14.13
CA ALA A 74 5.27 -17.87 -13.81
C ALA A 74 5.40 -17.59 -12.31
N ASP A 75 6.18 -16.57 -11.97
CA ASP A 75 6.34 -16.06 -10.60
C ASP A 75 6.17 -14.54 -10.51
N PHE A 76 5.81 -14.08 -9.31
CA PHE A 76 5.39 -12.72 -9.07
C PHE A 76 5.96 -12.17 -7.77
N THR A 77 6.22 -10.85 -7.78
CA THR A 77 6.66 -10.08 -6.61
C THR A 77 5.52 -9.75 -5.64
N GLN A 78 4.25 -9.90 -6.07
CA GLN A 78 3.06 -9.52 -5.31
C GLN A 78 1.94 -10.55 -5.49
N ARG A 79 1.25 -10.87 -4.39
CA ARG A 79 0.12 -11.82 -4.38
C ARG A 79 -1.00 -11.43 -5.36
N GLN A 80 -1.38 -10.15 -5.40
CA GLN A 80 -2.45 -9.70 -6.28
C GLN A 80 -2.14 -9.91 -7.77
N ARG A 81 -0.85 -9.86 -8.15
CA ARG A 81 -0.42 -10.12 -9.53
C ARG A 81 -0.62 -11.59 -9.89
N LEU A 82 -0.28 -12.50 -8.98
CA LEU A 82 -0.54 -13.93 -9.12
C LEU A 82 -2.05 -14.21 -9.23
N ILE A 83 -2.87 -13.68 -8.31
CA ILE A 83 -4.33 -13.90 -8.32
C ILE A 83 -4.93 -13.49 -9.66
N ARG A 84 -4.57 -12.29 -10.13
CA ARG A 84 -5.05 -11.78 -11.42
C ARG A 84 -4.56 -12.66 -12.58
N HIS A 85 -3.30 -13.09 -12.57
CA HIS A 85 -2.78 -13.98 -13.61
C HIS A 85 -3.57 -15.31 -13.67
N VAL A 86 -3.82 -15.94 -12.52
CA VAL A 86 -4.64 -17.16 -12.48
C VAL A 86 -6.06 -16.88 -12.97
N SER A 87 -6.63 -15.74 -12.60
CA SER A 87 -7.96 -15.31 -13.08
C SER A 87 -8.02 -15.12 -14.60
N ASP A 88 -6.99 -14.53 -15.19
CA ASP A 88 -7.01 -14.12 -16.60
C ASP A 88 -6.62 -15.27 -17.54
N TYR A 89 -5.78 -16.21 -17.07
CA TYR A 89 -5.16 -17.24 -17.93
C TYR A 89 -5.50 -18.69 -17.55
N HIS A 90 -6.08 -18.92 -16.37
CA HIS A 90 -6.30 -20.26 -15.83
C HIS A 90 -7.68 -20.45 -15.17
N SER A 91 -8.63 -19.53 -15.43
CA SER A 91 -10.03 -19.66 -15.00
C SER A 91 -10.89 -20.40 -16.00
#